data_AF-A0A1C5ZQS0-F1
#
_entry.id   AF-A0A1C5ZQS0-F1
#
_cell.length_a   1.000
_cell.length_b   1.000
_cell.length_c   1.000
_cell.angle_alpha   90.00
_cell.angle_beta   90.00
_cell.angle_gamma   90.00
#
_symmetry.space_group_name_H-M   'P 1'
#
loop_
_entity.id
_entity.type
_entity.pdbx_description
1 polymer ?
#
loop_
_entity_poly.entity_id
_entity_poly.type
_entity_poly.pdbx_seq_one_letter_code
_entity_poly.pdbx_strand_id
1 'polypeptide(L)'
;MYPKFLDMGYSPSFFWECSLAEVVDLFDSYRRREDRRQKEKDEAFKVRALSLQVLALQIRDAVWGEKDSDFRTVQHFYPTLFPETEKVDRELIKRNERMRRFAEEHNRLWQQAHSGKEES
;
A
#
# COMPACT_ATOMS: atom_id res chain seq x y z
N MET A 1 0.10 -2.72 -36.58
CA MET A 1 1.24 -3.41 -35.95
C MET A 1 2.46 -2.51 -35.92
N TYR A 2 2.88 -1.99 -37.08
CA TYR A 2 4.03 -1.09 -37.21
C TYR A 2 4.01 0.17 -36.31
N PRO A 3 2.91 0.97 -36.20
CA PRO A 3 2.92 2.17 -35.35
C PRO A 3 3.18 1.86 -33.87
N LYS A 4 2.50 0.83 -33.34
CA LYS A 4 2.68 0.39 -31.95
C LYS A 4 4.11 -0.10 -31.67
N PHE A 5 4.77 -0.69 -32.67
CA PHE A 5 6.16 -1.13 -32.55
C PHE A 5 7.12 0.05 -32.41
N LEU A 6 6.84 1.14 -33.12
CA LEU A 6 7.57 2.40 -32.98
C LEU A 6 7.26 3.09 -31.64
N ASP A 7 6.00 3.05 -31.17
CA ASP A 7 5.61 3.60 -29.85
C ASP A 7 6.35 2.89 -28.69
N MET A 8 6.74 1.63 -28.88
CA MET A 8 7.56 0.89 -27.93
C MET A 8 9.05 1.33 -27.92
N GLY A 9 9.44 2.20 -28.85
CA GLY A 9 10.79 2.77 -28.96
C GLY A 9 11.75 1.97 -29.84
N TYR A 10 11.26 1.01 -30.64
CA TYR A 10 12.11 0.26 -31.56
C TYR A 10 12.37 1.00 -32.87
N SER A 11 13.50 0.68 -33.52
CA SER A 11 13.86 1.24 -34.82
C SER A 11 12.87 0.81 -35.92
N PRO A 12 12.51 1.70 -36.86
CA PRO A 12 11.81 1.37 -38.09
C PRO A 12 12.42 0.21 -38.89
N SER A 13 13.76 0.12 -38.96
CA SER A 13 14.45 -0.93 -39.72
C SER A 13 14.28 -2.31 -39.08
N PHE A 14 14.33 -2.35 -37.75
CA PHE A 14 14.23 -3.58 -36.97
C PHE A 14 12.89 -4.30 -37.17
N PHE A 15 11.82 -3.56 -37.40
CA PHE A 15 10.51 -4.16 -37.72
C PHE A 15 10.54 -5.03 -38.98
N TRP A 16 11.28 -4.60 -40.01
CA TRP A 16 11.40 -5.33 -41.27
C TRP A 16 12.39 -6.49 -41.20
N GLU A 17 13.30 -6.46 -40.22
CA GLU A 17 14.23 -7.55 -39.93
C GLU A 17 13.58 -8.65 -39.08
N CYS A 18 12.58 -8.30 -38.25
CA CYS A 18 11.84 -9.27 -37.46
C CYS A 18 10.81 -10.06 -38.27
N SER A 19 10.66 -11.33 -37.92
CA SER A 19 9.49 -12.12 -38.29
C SER A 19 8.24 -11.64 -37.53
N LEU A 20 7.07 -11.95 -38.07
CA LEU A 20 5.79 -11.61 -37.43
C LEU A 20 5.67 -12.19 -36.02
N ALA A 21 6.21 -13.40 -35.79
CA ALA A 21 6.19 -14.04 -34.47
C ALA A 21 7.03 -13.27 -33.45
N GLU A 22 8.24 -12.85 -33.82
CA GLU A 22 9.11 -12.05 -32.95
C GLU A 22 8.48 -10.70 -32.61
N VAL A 23 7.81 -10.06 -33.58
CA VAL A 23 7.07 -8.82 -33.34
C VAL A 23 5.97 -9.02 -32.29
N VAL A 24 5.25 -10.13 -32.33
CA VAL A 24 4.21 -10.46 -31.32
C VAL A 24 4.85 -10.70 -29.95
N ASP A 25 5.94 -11.46 -29.88
CA ASP A 25 6.64 -11.70 -28.61
C ASP A 25 7.17 -10.40 -27.98
N LEU A 26 7.63 -9.46 -28.80
CA LEU A 26 8.05 -8.13 -28.34
C LEU A 26 6.87 -7.34 -27.78
N PHE A 27 5.69 -7.37 -28.42
CA PHE A 27 4.47 -6.76 -27.89
C PHE A 27 4.09 -7.34 -26.52
N ASP A 28 4.13 -8.66 -26.37
CA ASP A 28 3.77 -9.32 -25.11
C ASP A 28 4.79 -9.03 -24.00
N SER A 29 6.08 -8.95 -24.35
CA SER A 29 7.14 -8.52 -23.43
C SER A 29 6.93 -7.08 -22.95
N TYR A 30 6.63 -6.15 -23.87
CA TYR A 30 6.38 -4.76 -23.54
C TYR A 30 5.13 -4.61 -22.68
N ARG A 31 4.05 -5.30 -23.02
CA ARG A 31 2.81 -5.29 -22.23
C ARG A 31 3.06 -5.74 -20.79
N ARG A 32 3.78 -6.85 -20.58
CA ARG A 32 4.17 -7.31 -19.24
C ARG A 32 5.01 -6.28 -18.48
N ARG A 33 5.88 -5.55 -19.17
CA ARG A 33 6.69 -4.48 -18.57
C ARG A 33 5.84 -3.27 -18.18
N GLU A 34 4.91 -2.86 -19.04
CA GLU A 34 3.99 -1.75 -18.76
C GLU A 34 3.07 -2.09 -17.59
N ASP A 35 2.51 -3.30 -17.57
CA ASP A 35 1.66 -3.77 -16.48
C ASP A 35 2.40 -3.76 -15.14
N ARG A 36 3.67 -4.18 -15.11
CA ARG A 36 4.52 -4.08 -13.89
C ARG A 36 4.75 -2.62 -13.49
N ARG A 37 5.08 -1.76 -14.44
CA ARG A 37 5.33 -0.34 -14.18
C ARG A 37 4.08 0.36 -13.63
N GLN A 38 2.90 0.03 -14.15
CA GLN A 38 1.65 0.58 -13.65
C GLN A 38 1.37 0.09 -12.23
N LYS A 39 1.57 -1.20 -11.94
CA LYS A 39 1.46 -1.73 -10.57
C LYS A 39 2.42 -1.06 -9.60
N GLU A 40 3.67 -0.88 -9.97
CA GLU A 40 4.67 -0.17 -9.15
C GLU A 40 4.25 1.28 -8.86
N LYS A 41 3.70 1.99 -9.87
CA LYS A 41 3.15 3.34 -9.69
C LYS A 41 1.96 3.35 -8.74
N ASP A 42 1.04 2.40 -8.91
CA ASP A 42 -0.15 2.27 -8.07
C ASP A 42 0.25 1.98 -6.61
N GLU A 43 1.21 1.07 -6.39
CA GLU A 43 1.77 0.77 -5.07
C GLU A 43 2.48 1.97 -4.44
N ALA A 44 3.32 2.68 -5.21
CA ALA A 44 3.98 3.90 -4.74
C ALA A 44 2.96 4.98 -4.34
N PHE A 45 1.89 5.14 -5.13
CA PHE A 45 0.81 6.05 -4.81
C PHE A 45 0.08 5.63 -3.53
N LYS A 46 -0.22 4.34 -3.36
CA LYS A 46 -0.85 3.80 -2.14
C LYS A 46 -0.02 4.12 -0.90
N VAL A 47 1.27 3.81 -0.94
CA VAL A 47 2.20 4.05 0.18
C VAL A 47 2.24 5.54 0.53
N ARG A 48 2.32 6.41 -0.48
CA ARG A 48 2.34 7.86 -0.28
C ARG A 48 1.03 8.38 0.32
N ALA A 49 -0.11 7.94 -0.21
CA ALA A 49 -1.43 8.34 0.28
C ALA A 49 -1.64 7.92 1.75
N LEU A 50 -1.29 6.68 2.09
CA LEU A 50 -1.36 6.18 3.47
C LEU A 50 -0.43 6.95 4.41
N SER A 51 0.79 7.25 3.97
CA SER A 51 1.75 8.03 4.77
C SER A 51 1.22 9.44 5.07
N LEU A 52 0.64 10.10 4.07
CA LEU A 52 0.01 11.41 4.25
C LEU A 52 -1.20 11.35 5.17
N GLN A 53 -2.01 10.28 5.11
CA GLN A 53 -3.11 10.08 6.03
C GLN A 53 -2.62 9.95 7.47
N VAL A 54 -1.57 9.16 7.72
CA VAL A 54 -0.99 9.01 9.07
C VAL A 54 -0.49 10.35 9.60
N LEU A 55 0.22 11.13 8.77
CA LEU A 55 0.67 12.47 9.16
C LEU A 55 -0.51 13.39 9.49
N ALA A 56 -1.58 13.35 8.69
CA ALA A 56 -2.77 14.14 8.94
C ALA A 56 -3.47 13.75 10.26
N LEU A 57 -3.51 12.45 10.59
CA LEU A 57 -4.04 11.96 11.86
C LEU A 57 -3.17 12.41 13.04
N GLN A 58 -1.84 12.37 12.92
CA GLN A 58 -0.92 12.85 13.96
C GLN A 58 -1.07 14.36 14.22
N ILE A 59 -1.17 15.15 13.14
CA ILE A 59 -1.42 16.60 13.24
C ILE A 59 -2.78 16.85 13.88
N ARG A 60 -3.81 16.10 13.48
CA ARG A 60 -5.15 16.20 14.07
C ARG A 60 -5.10 15.97 15.58
N ASP A 61 -4.48 14.87 16.01
CA ASP A 61 -4.42 14.50 17.43
C ASP A 61 -3.68 15.57 18.25
N ALA A 62 -2.64 16.17 17.69
CA ALA A 62 -1.88 17.25 18.32
C ALA A 62 -2.68 18.58 18.42
N VAL A 63 -3.54 18.89 17.45
CA VAL A 63 -4.21 20.20 17.36
C VAL A 63 -5.62 20.19 17.96
N TRP A 64 -6.40 19.12 17.75
CA TRP A 64 -7.82 19.05 18.10
C TRP A 64 -8.15 18.04 19.22
N GLY A 65 -7.21 17.18 19.63
CA GLY A 65 -7.48 16.09 20.59
C GLY A 65 -8.53 15.10 20.08
N GLU A 66 -9.17 14.35 20.99
CA GLU A 66 -10.23 13.35 20.68
C GLU A 66 -11.59 13.96 20.30
N LYS A 67 -11.64 15.18 19.75
CA LYS A 67 -12.91 15.71 19.25
C LYS A 67 -13.34 14.98 17.98
N ASP A 68 -14.56 14.49 18.02
CA ASP A 68 -15.21 13.67 17.00
C ASP A 68 -15.45 14.47 15.71
N SER A 69 -14.42 14.53 14.86
CA SER A 69 -14.53 15.05 13.50
C SER A 69 -14.57 13.86 12.53
N ASP A 70 -15.56 13.83 11.62
CA ASP A 70 -15.67 12.84 10.53
C ASP A 70 -14.41 12.92 9.63
N PHE A 71 -13.36 12.20 10.01
CA PHE A 71 -12.08 12.18 9.30
C PHE A 71 -12.10 11.04 8.29
N ARG A 72 -12.52 11.37 7.07
CA ARG A 72 -12.54 10.40 5.97
C ARG A 72 -11.13 10.00 5.57
N THR A 73 -10.89 8.70 5.52
CA THR A 73 -9.61 8.11 5.13
C THR A 73 -9.43 8.09 3.60
N VAL A 74 -8.19 7.91 3.12
CA VAL A 74 -7.89 7.97 1.67
C VAL A 74 -8.58 6.85 0.88
N GLN A 75 -8.92 5.74 1.55
CA GLN A 75 -9.64 4.63 0.95
C GLN A 75 -11.05 5.03 0.51
N HIS A 76 -11.72 5.93 1.24
CA HIS A 76 -13.04 6.43 0.86
C HIS A 76 -13.00 7.26 -0.43
N PHE A 77 -11.90 7.97 -0.69
CA PHE A 77 -11.75 8.80 -1.89
C PHE A 77 -11.25 8.01 -3.10
N TYR A 78 -10.55 6.89 -2.89
CA TYR A 78 -9.93 6.09 -3.95
C TYR A 78 -10.34 4.60 -3.88
N PRO A 79 -11.64 4.26 -4.00
CA PRO A 79 -12.12 2.88 -3.82
C PRO A 79 -11.61 1.90 -4.88
N THR A 80 -11.34 2.36 -6.10
CA THR A 80 -10.74 1.51 -7.16
C THR A 80 -9.31 1.10 -6.82
N LEU A 81 -8.57 1.97 -6.13
CA LEU A 81 -7.19 1.71 -5.74
C LEU A 81 -7.12 0.89 -4.45
N PHE A 82 -8.04 1.15 -3.53
CA PHE A 82 -8.20 0.45 -2.25
C PHE A 82 -9.53 -0.33 -2.24
N PRO A 83 -9.64 -1.43 -2.99
CA PRO A 83 -10.83 -2.25 -2.96
C PRO A 83 -11.04 -2.79 -1.54
N GLU A 84 -12.28 -2.77 -1.05
CA GLU A 84 -12.64 -3.30 0.26
C GLU A 84 -12.40 -4.82 0.29
N THR A 85 -11.29 -5.24 0.91
CA THR A 85 -11.01 -6.64 1.18
C THR A 85 -11.57 -7.03 2.55
N GLU A 86 -12.89 -6.97 2.67
CA GLU A 86 -13.65 -7.15 3.93
C GLU A 86 -13.20 -8.35 4.79
N LYS A 87 -12.76 -9.45 4.17
CA LYS A 87 -12.33 -10.67 4.88
C LYS A 87 -10.93 -10.56 5.48
N VAL A 88 -9.99 -9.94 4.75
CA VAL A 88 -8.59 -9.80 5.18
C VAL A 88 -8.50 -8.78 6.31
N ASP A 89 -9.26 -7.69 6.21
CA ASP A 89 -9.30 -6.66 7.25
C ASP A 89 -9.88 -7.18 8.56
N ARG A 90 -10.95 -7.97 8.53
CA ARG A 90 -11.52 -8.58 9.76
C ARG A 90 -10.54 -9.51 10.48
N GLU A 91 -9.75 -10.30 9.74
CA GLU A 91 -8.74 -11.18 10.33
C GLU A 91 -7.56 -10.41 10.89
N LEU A 92 -7.09 -9.37 10.18
CA LEU A 92 -6.04 -8.47 10.65
C LEU A 92 -6.45 -7.70 11.91
N ILE A 93 -7.69 -7.20 11.96
CA ILE A 93 -8.25 -6.52 13.14
C ILE A 93 -8.25 -7.48 14.34
N LYS A 94 -8.79 -8.69 14.18
CA LYS A 94 -8.79 -9.71 15.25
C LYS A 94 -7.36 -10.11 15.69
N ARG A 95 -6.39 -10.13 14.77
CA ARG A 95 -4.99 -10.39 15.10
C ARG A 95 -4.39 -9.24 15.91
N ASN A 96 -4.61 -8.00 15.48
CA ASN A 96 -4.09 -6.80 16.14
C ASN A 96 -4.69 -6.62 17.53
N GLU A 97 -5.98 -6.90 17.71
CA GLU A 97 -6.63 -6.90 19.04
C GLU A 97 -6.00 -7.92 19.99
N ARG A 98 -5.70 -9.14 19.50
CA ARG A 98 -5.00 -10.15 20.31
C ARG A 98 -3.61 -9.69 20.72
N MET A 99 -2.86 -9.06 19.81
CA MET A 99 -1.53 -8.51 20.13
C MET A 99 -1.61 -7.36 21.15
N ARG A 100 -2.63 -6.49 21.04
CA ARG A 100 -2.85 -5.40 22.03
C ARG A 100 -3.09 -5.95 23.42
N ARG A 101 -4.01 -6.92 23.57
CA ARG A 101 -4.30 -7.55 24.87
C ARG A 101 -3.06 -8.20 25.48
N PHE A 102 -2.28 -8.90 24.66
CA PHE A 102 -1.04 -9.51 25.11
C PHE A 102 -0.01 -8.47 25.59
N ALA A 103 0.14 -7.35 24.86
CA ALA A 103 1.03 -6.26 25.25
C ALA A 103 0.57 -5.57 26.53
N GLU A 104 -0.74 -5.35 26.71
CA GLU A 104 -1.33 -4.78 27.92
C GLU A 104 -1.11 -5.68 29.14
N GLU A 105 -1.34 -6.99 29.00
CA GLU A 105 -1.06 -7.98 30.04
C GLU A 105 0.43 -8.00 30.41
N HIS A 106 1.32 -8.00 29.41
CA HIS A 106 2.76 -7.97 29.63
C HIS A 106 3.21 -6.69 30.35
N ASN A 107 2.73 -5.53 29.92
CA ASN A 107 3.04 -4.24 30.55
C ASN A 107 2.52 -4.17 31.99
N ARG A 108 1.32 -4.71 32.26
CA ARG A 108 0.75 -4.77 33.60
C ARG A 108 1.60 -5.65 34.53
N LEU A 109 2.04 -6.81 34.07
CA LEU A 109 2.93 -7.69 34.82
C LEU A 109 4.29 -7.04 35.08
N TRP A 110 4.85 -6.34 34.08
CA TRP A 110 6.12 -5.62 34.22
C TRP A 110 6.03 -4.49 35.25
N GLN A 111 4.95 -3.71 35.22
CA GLN A 111 4.69 -2.65 36.20
C GLN A 111 4.56 -3.20 37.63
N GLN A 112 3.84 -4.30 37.81
CA GLN A 112 3.72 -4.96 39.13
C GLN A 112 5.07 -5.45 39.66
N ALA A 113 5.90 -6.06 38.80
CA ALA A 113 7.22 -6.56 39.17
C ALA A 113 8.25 -5.47 39.50
N HIS A 114 8.11 -4.27 38.94
CA HIS A 114 9.02 -3.14 39.18
C HIS A 114 8.51 -2.17 40.26
N SER A 115 7.20 -2.08 40.49
CA SER A 115 6.62 -1.27 41.57
C SER A 115 6.99 -1.75 42.98
N GLY A 116 7.30 -3.04 43.16
CA GLY A 116 7.72 -3.60 44.44
C GLY A 116 9.21 -3.48 44.78
N LYS A 117 10.03 -2.85 43.92
CA LYS A 117 11.47 -2.66 44.16
C LYS A 117 11.86 -1.26 44.63
N GLU A 118 10.93 -0.29 44.62
CA GLU A 118 11.20 1.09 45.06
C GLU A 118 10.82 1.35 46.53
N GLU A 119 10.22 0.38 47.23
CA GLU A 119 9.81 0.53 48.66
C GLU A 119 10.63 -0.33 49.65
N SER A 120 11.86 -0.74 49.31
CA SER A 120 12.73 -1.49 50.22
C SER A 120 14.04 -0.78 50.58
#